data_AF-A0A9N8RK76-F1
#
_entry.id   AF-A0A9N8RK76-F1
#
_cell.length_a   1.000
_cell.length_b   1.000
_cell.length_c   1.000
_cell.angle_alpha   90.00
_cell.angle_beta   90.00
_cell.angle_gamma   90.00
#
_symmetry.space_group_name_H-M   'P 1'
#
loop_
_entity.id
_entity.type
_entity.pdbx_description
1 polymer ?
#
loop_
_entity_poly.entity_id
_entity_poly.type
_entity_poly.pdbx_seq_one_letter_code
_entity_poly.pdbx_strand_id
1 'polypeptide(L)'
;MLAKGPITPPQPLHVYSYSDIQEAFGIMQPGSHLGKLVLKAQDDDLVMVESSRKPTHYFDAEASYLLSGGLGGLGRSAARWTASRGAKNLILLSRSGTTRPAAQELMKELAAAGVTASACQ
;
A
#
# COMPACT_ATOMS: atom_id res chain seq x y z
N MET A 1 -2.73 -28.56 20.23
CA MET A 1 -4.17 -28.86 19.99
C MET A 1 -4.49 -29.36 18.57
N LEU A 2 -3.51 -29.66 17.69
CA LEU A 2 -3.80 -30.14 16.32
C LEU A 2 -3.74 -31.67 16.13
N ALA A 3 -3.27 -32.43 17.12
CA ALA A 3 -2.94 -33.86 16.93
C ALA A 3 -3.99 -34.86 17.46
N LYS A 4 -5.10 -34.41 18.08
CA LYS A 4 -6.08 -35.31 18.75
C LYS A 4 -7.55 -34.93 18.52
N GLY A 5 -7.85 -34.07 17.55
CA GLY A 5 -9.22 -33.67 17.18
C GLY A 5 -9.60 -34.19 15.78
N PRO A 6 -10.86 -34.00 15.34
CA PRO A 6 -11.34 -34.45 14.02
C PRO A 6 -10.71 -33.70 12.84
N ILE A 7 -9.94 -32.64 13.10
CA ILE A 7 -9.23 -31.87 12.09
C ILE A 7 -7.86 -32.53 11.87
N THR A 8 -7.67 -33.11 10.69
CA THR A 8 -6.38 -33.62 10.23
C THR A 8 -5.77 -32.65 9.22
N PRO A 9 -4.42 -32.60 9.10
CA PRO A 9 -3.78 -31.79 8.06
C PRO A 9 -4.25 -32.24 6.68
N PRO A 10 -4.50 -31.30 5.75
CA PRO A 10 -4.86 -31.65 4.39
C PRO A 10 -3.72 -32.43 3.73
N GLN A 11 -4.09 -33.56 3.10
CA GLN A 11 -3.19 -34.46 2.38
C GLN A 11 -3.69 -34.59 0.92
N PRO A 12 -2.78 -34.68 -0.07
CA PRO A 12 -1.33 -34.55 0.06
C PRO A 12 -0.88 -33.11 0.33
N LEU A 13 0.31 -32.95 0.92
CA LEU A 13 0.98 -31.66 1.07
C LEU A 13 2.10 -31.57 0.03
N HIS A 14 2.00 -30.63 -0.89
CA HIS A 14 3.02 -30.36 -1.90
C HIS A 14 3.85 -29.17 -1.43
N VAL A 15 5.09 -29.43 -1.00
CA VAL A 15 5.98 -28.41 -0.41
C VAL A 15 6.98 -27.93 -1.46
N TYR A 16 7.04 -26.62 -1.67
CA TYR A 16 7.97 -25.95 -2.58
C TYR A 16 8.83 -24.94 -1.80
N SER A 17 10.04 -24.70 -2.28
CA SER A 17 10.89 -23.57 -1.85
C SER A 17 10.28 -22.23 -2.32
N TYR A 18 10.69 -21.11 -1.73
CA TYR A 18 10.36 -19.81 -2.30
C TYR A 18 11.02 -19.56 -3.67
N SER A 19 12.15 -20.21 -3.96
CA SER A 19 12.79 -20.16 -5.28
C SER A 19 11.86 -20.71 -6.37
N ASP A 20 11.02 -21.69 -6.03
CA ASP A 20 10.09 -22.36 -6.95
C ASP A 20 8.69 -21.74 -6.94
N ILE A 21 8.54 -20.52 -6.41
CA ILE A 21 7.23 -19.88 -6.25
C ILE A 21 6.45 -19.79 -7.57
N GLN A 22 7.13 -19.52 -8.68
CA GLN A 22 6.50 -19.45 -10.01
C GLN A 22 5.92 -20.80 -10.44
N GLU A 23 6.64 -21.90 -10.18
CA GLU A 23 6.17 -23.25 -10.46
C GLU A 23 4.95 -23.61 -9.61
N ALA A 24 5.00 -23.33 -8.30
CA ALA A 24 3.89 -23.56 -7.39
C ALA A 24 2.62 -22.82 -7.84
N PHE A 25 2.74 -21.55 -8.27
CA PHE A 25 1.62 -20.80 -8.83
C PHE A 25 1.14 -21.34 -10.18
N GLY A 26 2.05 -21.80 -11.05
CA GLY A 26 1.69 -22.42 -12.33
C GLY A 26 0.86 -23.69 -12.16
N ILE A 27 1.13 -24.48 -11.12
CA ILE A 27 0.34 -25.67 -10.76
C ILE A 27 -0.97 -25.28 -10.07
N MET A 28 -0.96 -24.21 -9.27
CA MET A 28 -2.15 -23.71 -8.58
C MET A 28 -3.21 -23.17 -9.55
N GLN A 29 -2.79 -22.39 -10.55
CA GLN A 29 -3.67 -21.59 -11.43
C GLN A 29 -4.75 -22.40 -12.15
N PRO A 30 -4.48 -23.58 -12.73
CA PRO A 30 -5.50 -24.40 -13.38
C PRO A 30 -6.53 -25.00 -12.40
N GLY A 31 -6.25 -25.00 -11.09
CA GLY A 31 -7.12 -25.56 -10.06
C GLY A 31 -7.18 -27.09 -10.00
N SER A 32 -6.38 -27.78 -10.80
CA SER A 32 -6.35 -29.25 -10.89
C SER A 32 -5.37 -29.92 -9.91
N HIS A 33 -4.95 -29.24 -8.85
CA HIS A 33 -4.08 -29.80 -7.82
C HIS A 33 -4.90 -30.41 -6.68
N LEU A 34 -4.47 -31.56 -6.17
CA LEU A 34 -5.06 -32.19 -4.99
C LEU A 34 -4.30 -31.75 -3.73
N GLY A 35 -5.03 -31.51 -2.64
CA GLY A 35 -4.43 -31.16 -1.35
C GLY A 35 -3.99 -29.70 -1.26
N LYS A 36 -2.89 -29.43 -0.55
CA LYS A 36 -2.37 -28.06 -0.34
C LYS A 36 -0.98 -27.90 -0.92
N LEU A 37 -0.78 -26.79 -1.62
CA LEU A 37 0.53 -26.26 -1.99
C LEU A 37 1.05 -25.41 -0.81
N VAL A 38 2.28 -25.68 -0.35
CA VAL A 38 2.90 -24.97 0.78
C VAL A 38 4.26 -24.45 0.33
N LEU A 39 4.50 -23.15 0.52
CA LEU A 39 5.81 -22.55 0.35
C LEU A 39 6.56 -22.58 1.68
N LYS A 40 7.78 -23.09 1.68
CA LYS A 40 8.66 -23.16 2.85
C LYS A 40 9.94 -22.37 2.57
N ALA A 41 10.23 -21.41 3.44
CA ALA A 41 11.46 -20.61 3.37
C ALA A 41 12.67 -21.44 3.74
N GLN A 42 13.72 -21.30 2.95
CA GLN A 42 15.05 -21.84 3.20
C GLN A 42 16.08 -20.72 3.12
N ASP A 43 17.21 -20.90 3.81
CA ASP A 43 18.24 -19.86 3.92
C ASP A 43 18.93 -19.54 2.58
N ASP A 44 18.88 -20.49 1.64
CA ASP A 44 19.46 -20.41 0.30
C ASP A 44 18.44 -20.06 -0.80
N ASP A 45 17.21 -19.69 -0.43
CA ASP A 45 16.17 -19.35 -1.40
C ASP A 45 16.53 -18.07 -2.18
N LEU A 46 16.55 -18.17 -3.51
CA LEU A 46 16.77 -17.04 -4.41
C LEU A 46 15.44 -16.59 -5.01
N VAL A 47 14.90 -15.49 -4.48
CA VAL A 47 13.66 -14.88 -4.99
C VAL A 47 13.94 -13.58 -5.73
N MET A 48 13.33 -13.46 -6.91
CA MET A 48 13.27 -12.19 -7.61
C MET A 48 12.39 -11.23 -6.83
N VAL A 49 13.00 -10.21 -6.24
CA VAL A 49 12.27 -9.12 -5.59
C VAL A 49 12.14 -7.95 -6.54
N GLU A 50 10.94 -7.39 -6.66
CA GLU A 50 10.82 -6.02 -7.14
C GLU A 50 11.44 -5.12 -6.07
N SER A 51 12.66 -4.64 -6.31
CA SER A 51 13.26 -3.62 -5.46
C SER A 51 12.25 -2.48 -5.32
N SER A 52 11.82 -2.20 -4.09
CA SER A 52 10.94 -1.07 -3.84
C SER A 52 11.62 0.17 -4.42
N ARG A 53 11.03 0.74 -5.47
CA ARG A 53 11.55 1.95 -6.09
C ARG A 53 11.40 3.05 -5.05
N LYS A 54 12.46 3.30 -4.29
CA LYS A 54 12.52 4.48 -3.44
C LYS A 54 12.16 5.69 -4.32
N PRO A 55 11.23 6.55 -3.89
CA PRO A 55 10.99 7.85 -4.53
C PRO A 55 12.28 8.50 -4.98
N THR A 56 12.47 8.71 -6.30
CA THR A 56 13.67 9.40 -6.81
C THR A 56 13.62 10.91 -6.57
N HIS A 57 12.44 11.44 -6.28
CA HIS A 57 12.22 12.86 -6.02
C HIS A 57 11.34 13.03 -4.78
N TYR A 58 11.77 13.96 -3.94
CA TYR A 58 11.08 14.43 -2.76
C TYR A 58 10.80 15.92 -2.93
N PHE A 59 9.70 16.35 -2.31
CA PHE A 59 9.41 17.76 -2.12
C PHE A 59 10.30 18.31 -1.01
N ASP A 60 10.78 19.53 -1.19
CA ASP A 60 11.40 20.30 -0.12
C ASP A 60 10.37 20.52 0.99
N ALA A 61 10.75 20.16 2.22
CA ALA A 61 9.90 20.27 3.40
C ALA A 61 9.68 21.74 3.82
N GLU A 62 10.63 22.63 3.52
CA GLU A 62 10.57 24.04 3.89
C GLU A 62 9.78 24.88 2.87
N ALA A 63 9.53 24.34 1.67
CA ALA A 63 8.72 25.00 0.66
C ALA A 63 7.20 24.83 0.91
N SER A 64 6.41 25.70 0.28
CA SER A 64 4.95 25.65 0.28
C SER A 64 4.40 25.29 -1.10
N TYR A 65 3.42 24.38 -1.14
CA TYR A 65 2.85 23.86 -2.38
C TYR A 65 1.36 24.19 -2.50
N LEU A 66 1.00 24.82 -3.62
CA LEU A 66 -0.39 25.17 -3.94
C LEU A 66 -1.04 24.11 -4.82
N LEU A 67 -2.15 23.51 -4.36
CA LEU A 67 -2.95 22.58 -5.16
C LEU A 67 -4.30 23.22 -5.52
N SER A 68 -4.46 23.59 -6.79
CA SER A 68 -5.74 24.03 -7.34
C SER A 68 -6.73 22.88 -7.40
N GLY A 69 -7.89 23.02 -6.75
CA GLY A 69 -8.86 21.93 -6.63
C GLY A 69 -8.43 20.82 -5.65
N GLY A 70 -7.53 21.12 -4.70
CA GLY A 70 -6.92 20.15 -3.78
C GLY A 70 -7.89 19.35 -2.92
N LEU A 71 -9.15 19.81 -2.78
CA LEU A 71 -10.19 19.11 -2.02
C LEU A 71 -11.15 18.27 -2.89
N GLY A 72 -11.00 18.33 -4.22
CA GLY A 72 -11.73 17.49 -5.17
C GLY A 72 -11.24 16.03 -5.18
N GLY A 73 -11.93 15.11 -5.87
CA GLY A 73 -11.60 13.68 -5.86
C GLY A 73 -10.12 13.39 -6.17
N LEU A 74 -9.63 13.89 -7.30
CA LEU A 74 -8.23 13.75 -7.70
C LEU A 74 -7.28 14.60 -6.84
N GLY A 75 -7.69 15.83 -6.51
CA GLY A 75 -6.89 16.75 -5.70
C GLY A 75 -6.51 16.17 -4.34
N ARG A 76 -7.42 15.43 -3.69
CA ARG A 76 -7.11 14.77 -2.41
C ARG A 76 -6.08 13.67 -2.56
N SER A 77 -6.12 12.89 -3.64
CA SER A 77 -5.09 11.89 -3.92
C SER A 77 -3.73 12.54 -4.21
N ALA A 78 -3.73 13.65 -4.96
CA ALA A 78 -2.51 14.43 -5.18
C ALA A 78 -1.96 14.99 -3.87
N ALA A 79 -2.79 15.56 -2.99
CA ALA A 79 -2.35 16.08 -1.69
C ALA A 79 -1.68 15.00 -0.82
N ARG A 80 -2.25 13.79 -0.76
CA ARG A 80 -1.65 12.65 -0.05
C ARG A 80 -0.32 12.21 -0.65
N TRP A 81 -0.24 12.17 -1.98
CA TRP A 81 0.98 11.79 -2.67
C TRP A 81 2.08 12.84 -2.45
N THR A 82 1.75 14.12 -2.50
CA THR A 82 2.68 15.23 -2.23
C THR A 82 3.19 15.18 -0.79
N ALA A 83 2.30 14.93 0.18
CA ALA A 83 2.66 14.73 1.59
C ALA A 83 3.57 13.51 1.81
N SER A 84 3.26 12.36 1.20
CA SER A 84 4.09 11.15 1.33
C SER A 84 5.46 11.28 0.67
N ARG A 85 5.63 12.29 -0.19
CA ARG A 85 6.88 12.65 -0.86
C ARG A 85 7.63 13.79 -0.16
N GLY A 86 7.27 14.15 1.07
CA GLY A 86 8.07 15.03 1.93
C GLY A 86 7.56 16.47 2.08
N ALA A 87 6.53 16.87 1.34
CA ALA A 87 5.96 18.21 1.49
C ALA A 87 5.32 18.39 2.87
N LYS A 88 5.66 19.49 3.55
CA LYS A 88 5.12 19.82 4.88
C LYS A 88 4.16 20.99 4.90
N ASN A 89 4.12 21.81 3.86
CA ASN A 89 3.27 22.99 3.79
C ASN A 89 2.39 22.93 2.52
N LEU A 90 1.08 22.72 2.69
CA LEU A 90 0.12 22.60 1.59
C LEU A 90 -0.95 23.70 1.65
N ILE A 91 -1.20 24.34 0.51
CA ILE A 91 -2.29 25.29 0.32
C ILE A 91 -3.28 24.67 -0.67
N LEU A 92 -4.49 24.35 -0.22
CA LEU A 92 -5.50 23.64 -0.99
C LEU A 92 -6.59 24.62 -1.44
N LEU A 93 -6.61 24.98 -2.72
CA LEU A 93 -7.67 25.84 -3.25
C LEU A 93 -8.90 25.01 -3.60
N SER A 94 -10.07 25.44 -3.15
CA SER A 94 -11.33 24.78 -3.47
C SER A 94 -12.50 25.73 -3.29
N ARG A 95 -13.31 25.88 -4.35
CA ARG A 95 -14.53 26.70 -4.31
C ARG A 95 -15.52 26.29 -3.21
N SER A 96 -15.52 25.03 -2.81
CA SER A 96 -16.38 24.52 -1.74
C SER A 96 -15.69 24.51 -0.36
N GLY A 97 -14.41 24.86 -0.27
CA GLY A 97 -13.61 24.75 0.95
C GLY A 97 -13.69 23.36 1.60
N THR A 98 -13.67 23.33 2.93
CA THR A 98 -13.75 22.12 3.78
C THR A 98 -15.18 21.73 4.15
N THR A 99 -16.20 22.18 3.40
CA THR A 99 -17.62 21.89 3.70
C THR A 99 -17.99 20.42 3.58
N ARG A 100 -17.25 19.66 2.77
CA ARG A 100 -17.51 18.23 2.53
C ARG A 100 -16.79 17.37 3.57
N PRO A 101 -17.41 16.29 4.09
CA PRO A 101 -16.76 15.38 5.04
C PRO A 101 -15.41 14.85 4.53
N ALA A 102 -15.33 14.49 3.25
CA ALA A 102 -14.09 14.00 2.65
C ALA A 102 -12.96 15.04 2.61
N ALA A 103 -13.28 16.34 2.61
CA ALA A 103 -12.29 17.40 2.68
C ALA A 103 -11.77 17.57 4.12
N GLN A 104 -12.66 17.49 5.12
CA GLN A 104 -12.29 17.53 6.53
C GLN A 104 -11.41 16.33 6.91
N GLU A 105 -11.74 15.15 6.39
CA GLU A 105 -10.95 13.94 6.63
C GLU A 105 -9.54 14.07 6.09
N LEU A 106 -9.38 14.61 4.87
CA LEU A 106 -8.05 14.89 4.33
C LEU A 106 -7.26 15.85 5.22
N MET A 107 -7.87 16.92 5.74
CA MET A 107 -7.16 17.86 6.62
C MET A 107 -6.65 17.19 7.89
N LYS A 108 -7.43 16.27 8.48
CA LYS A 108 -7.01 15.47 9.64
C LYS A 108 -5.89 14.51 9.30
N GLU A 109 -5.98 13.80 8.19
CA GLU A 109 -4.94 12.88 7.71
C GLU A 109 -3.62 13.62 7.48
N LEU A 110 -3.67 14.78 6.82
CA LEU A 110 -2.48 15.61 6.58
C LEU A 110 -1.87 16.10 7.89
N ALA A 111 -2.69 16.57 8.83
CA ALA A 111 -2.21 16.99 10.15
C ALA A 111 -1.56 15.81 10.91
N ALA A 112 -2.15 14.62 10.87
CA ALA A 112 -1.59 13.41 11.48
C ALA A 112 -0.27 12.98 10.83
N ALA A 113 -0.07 13.26 9.54
CA ALA A 113 1.19 13.06 8.82
C ALA A 113 2.23 14.18 9.08
N GLY A 114 1.92 15.13 9.97
CA GLY A 114 2.77 16.27 10.29
C GLY A 114 2.87 17.28 9.14
N VAL A 115 1.82 17.41 8.33
CA VAL A 115 1.72 18.39 7.25
C VAL A 115 0.80 19.53 7.69
N THR A 116 1.32 20.76 7.63
CA THR A 116 0.55 21.98 7.79
C THR A 116 -0.23 22.24 6.51
N ALA A 117 -1.53 22.01 6.54
CA ALA A 117 -2.41 22.25 5.40
C ALA A 117 -3.37 23.40 5.71
N SER A 118 -3.61 24.26 4.72
CA SER A 118 -4.65 25.31 4.77
C SER A 118 -5.56 25.21 3.56
N ALA A 119 -6.87 25.34 3.77
CA ALA A 119 -7.86 25.34 2.71
C ALA A 119 -8.32 26.77 2.44
N CYS A 120 -8.23 27.22 1.19
CA CYS A 120 -8.67 28.54 0.76
C CYS A 120 -9.76 28.40 -0.32
N GLN A 121 -10.68 29.37 -0.35
CA GLN A 121 -11.79 29.41 -1.29
C GLN A 121 -11.46 30.23 -2.53
#